data_AF-A0A1V4FJ68-F1
#
_entry.id   AF-A0A1V4FJ68-F1
#
_cell.length_a   1.000
_cell.length_b   1.000
_cell.length_c   1.000
_cell.angle_alpha   90.00
_cell.angle_beta   90.00
_cell.angle_gamma   90.00
#
_symmetry.space_group_name_H-M   'P 1'
#
loop_
_entity.id
_entity.type
_entity.pdbx_description
1 polymer ?
#
loop_
_entity_poly.entity_id
_entity_poly.type
_entity_poly.pdbx_seq_one_letter_code
_entity_poly.pdbx_strand_id
1 'polypeptide(L)'
;MSFFFGSSMAGQNVTERTAMQNTAVYACVRVLAEGLAELPLHIYQYTSDGGKQRAINHPLYFLLHDAPNPEMTSFIFRETMMNHLLLWGNAYAQIIRNGQGKITGLYPLMPDRMDVNRAANGEIYYTYTRNYDDYQAKNKSKQVILLSDEVLHIAGLGFDGLIGYSPIAMAKNAIGLSMAAEQYGATFFKNDATPGGVLEHPNVVKDPERLRKSWQSQFSGSNNHSIAVLEEGMTFHQLSIPPDQAQFLDTRKFQLDEIARIFRVPPHMVG
;
A
#
# COMPACT_ATOMS: atom_id res chain seq x y z
N MET A 1 -1.20 -13.69 -11.53
CA MET A 1 -0.29 -12.55 -11.75
C MET A 1 0.44 -12.23 -10.45
N SER A 2 1.76 -12.31 -10.42
CA SER A 2 2.54 -11.85 -9.26
C SER A 2 2.73 -10.35 -9.37
N PHE A 3 1.93 -9.58 -8.64
CA PHE A 3 2.42 -8.29 -8.16
C PHE A 3 3.79 -8.55 -7.53
N PHE A 4 4.85 -7.86 -7.96
CA PHE A 4 6.20 -8.04 -7.41
C PHE A 4 6.35 -7.45 -6.00
N PHE A 5 5.35 -7.67 -5.15
CA PHE A 5 5.42 -7.44 -3.71
C PHE A 5 6.49 -8.35 -3.11
N GLY A 6 7.06 -7.90 -1.99
CA GLY A 6 8.05 -8.68 -1.26
C GLY A 6 9.07 -7.84 -0.54
N SER A 7 10.15 -8.49 -0.12
CA SER A 7 11.22 -7.81 0.62
C SER A 7 11.93 -6.78 -0.27
N SER A 8 12.10 -5.59 0.30
CA SER A 8 12.96 -4.54 -0.22
C SER A 8 14.43 -4.83 0.10
N MET A 9 15.35 -4.13 -0.57
CA MET A 9 16.79 -4.22 -0.25
C MET A 9 17.12 -3.78 1.19
N ALA A 10 16.25 -2.97 1.81
CA ALA A 10 16.35 -2.57 3.21
C ALA A 10 15.80 -3.61 4.20
N GLY A 11 15.38 -4.78 3.72
CA GLY A 11 14.84 -5.88 4.54
C GLY A 11 13.40 -5.70 5.00
N GLN A 12 12.72 -4.62 4.58
CA GLN A 12 11.31 -4.37 4.89
C GLN A 12 10.42 -5.07 3.87
N ASN A 13 9.34 -5.71 4.33
CA ASN A 13 8.36 -6.34 3.44
C ASN A 13 7.34 -5.31 2.96
N VAL A 14 7.30 -5.05 1.64
CA VAL A 14 6.40 -4.07 1.03
C VAL A 14 5.23 -4.78 0.37
N THR A 15 4.05 -4.57 0.93
CA THR A 15 2.73 -5.00 0.43
C THR A 15 1.80 -3.79 0.40
N GLU A 16 0.59 -3.95 -0.14
CA GLU A 16 -0.45 -2.91 -0.10
C GLU A 16 -0.73 -2.42 1.33
N ARG A 17 -0.74 -3.34 2.30
CA ARG A 17 -1.02 -3.01 3.71
C ARG A 17 0.14 -2.27 4.35
N THR A 18 1.37 -2.76 4.19
CA THR A 18 2.54 -2.13 4.83
C THR A 18 2.90 -0.82 4.14
N ALA A 19 2.71 -0.72 2.82
CA ALA A 19 2.87 0.53 2.09
C ALA A 19 1.86 1.60 2.57
N MET A 20 0.59 1.25 2.78
CA MET A 20 -0.41 2.17 3.30
C MET A 20 -0.19 2.61 4.75
N GLN A 21 0.68 1.93 5.50
CA GLN A 21 1.11 2.40 6.83
C GLN A 21 2.19 3.49 6.75
N ASN A 22 2.88 3.63 5.61
CA ASN A 22 3.79 4.74 5.37
C ASN A 22 2.98 6.01 5.07
N THR A 23 3.23 7.07 5.85
CA THR A 23 2.45 8.31 5.80
C THR A 23 2.48 9.01 4.45
N ALA A 24 3.62 8.99 3.75
CA ALA A 24 3.76 9.59 2.42
C ALA A 24 2.93 8.83 1.38
N VAL A 25 2.95 7.49 1.41
CA VAL A 25 2.12 6.66 0.51
C VAL A 25 0.65 6.90 0.80
N TYR A 26 0.24 6.85 2.06
CA TYR A 26 -1.15 7.08 2.47
C TYR A 26 -1.66 8.45 1.99
N ALA A 27 -0.88 9.51 2.21
CA ALA A 27 -1.23 10.86 1.80
C ALA A 27 -1.37 10.98 0.27
N CYS A 28 -0.43 10.43 -0.50
CA CYS A 28 -0.49 10.46 -1.97
C CYS A 28 -1.70 9.70 -2.51
N VAL A 29 -1.96 8.49 -1.98
CA VAL A 29 -3.10 7.67 -2.38
C VAL A 29 -4.40 8.40 -2.10
N ARG A 30 -4.54 8.97 -0.90
CA ARG A 30 -5.73 9.69 -0.46
C ARG A 30 -6.01 10.93 -1.31
N VAL A 31 -5.00 11.78 -1.54
CA VAL A 31 -5.13 12.99 -2.37
C VAL A 31 -5.64 12.67 -3.78
N LEU A 32 -5.10 11.62 -4.40
CA LEU A 32 -5.50 11.23 -5.75
C LEU A 32 -6.86 10.54 -5.80
N ALA A 33 -7.13 9.65 -4.84
CA ALA A 33 -8.38 8.90 -4.80
C ALA A 33 -9.58 9.78 -4.46
N GLU A 34 -9.47 10.61 -3.42
CA GLU A 34 -10.51 11.57 -3.05
C GLU A 34 -10.69 12.61 -4.16
N GLY A 35 -9.59 13.16 -4.69
CA GLY A 35 -9.65 14.14 -5.78
C GLY A 35 -10.34 13.63 -7.05
N LEU A 36 -10.14 12.35 -7.42
CA LEU A 36 -10.89 11.74 -8.52
C LEU A 36 -12.35 11.46 -8.12
N ALA A 37 -12.58 11.00 -6.90
CA ALA A 37 -13.91 10.61 -6.43
C ALA A 37 -14.89 11.78 -6.39
N GLU A 38 -14.41 12.99 -6.09
CA GLU A 38 -15.20 14.23 -6.10
C GLU A 38 -15.75 14.60 -7.48
N LEU A 39 -15.15 14.11 -8.57
CA LEU A 39 -15.56 14.44 -9.94
C LEU A 39 -16.72 13.53 -10.40
N PRO A 40 -17.95 14.05 -10.58
CA PRO A 40 -19.06 13.25 -11.05
C PRO A 40 -18.91 12.86 -12.52
N LEU A 41 -19.29 11.63 -12.86
CA LEU A 41 -19.31 11.15 -14.25
C LEU A 41 -20.68 11.41 -14.88
N HIS A 42 -20.75 12.44 -15.73
CA HIS A 42 -21.95 12.74 -16.50
C HIS A 42 -21.93 12.03 -17.86
N ILE A 43 -23.05 11.41 -18.23
CA ILE A 43 -23.24 10.88 -19.58
C ILE A 43 -23.79 11.98 -20.48
N TYR A 44 -23.23 12.09 -21.68
CA TYR A 44 -23.69 13.02 -22.71
C TYR A 44 -24.14 12.25 -23.95
N GLN A 45 -25.14 12.78 -24.64
CA GLN A 45 -25.57 12.33 -25.96
C GLN A 45 -25.41 13.47 -26.97
N TYR A 46 -25.07 13.11 -28.21
CA TYR A 46 -25.04 14.06 -29.31
C TYR A 46 -26.47 14.45 -29.70
N THR A 47 -26.68 15.73 -29.93
CA THR A 47 -27.94 16.27 -30.47
C THR A 47 -27.89 16.30 -32.00
N SER A 48 -29.04 16.39 -32.64
CA SER A 48 -29.16 16.35 -34.12
C SER A 48 -28.48 17.53 -34.83
N ASP A 49 -28.25 18.62 -34.12
CA ASP A 49 -27.52 19.81 -34.56
C ASP A 49 -25.99 19.73 -34.28
N GLY A 50 -25.49 18.58 -33.81
CA GLY A 50 -24.07 18.37 -33.51
C GLY A 50 -23.62 18.84 -32.12
N GLY A 51 -24.53 19.36 -31.31
CA GLY A 51 -24.29 19.70 -29.90
C GLY A 51 -24.17 18.47 -28.99
N LYS A 52 -24.00 18.73 -27.68
CA LYS A 52 -23.98 17.71 -26.62
C LYS A 52 -24.92 18.12 -25.49
N GLN A 53 -25.73 17.19 -25.02
CA GLN A 53 -26.59 17.39 -23.84
C GLN A 53 -26.44 16.24 -22.84
N ARG A 54 -26.68 16.51 -21.55
CA ARG A 54 -26.63 15.47 -20.52
C ARG A 54 -27.76 14.47 -20.74
N ALA A 55 -27.40 13.19 -20.79
CA ALA A 55 -28.32 12.08 -20.99
C ALA A 55 -28.80 11.53 -19.63
N ILE A 56 -29.53 12.34 -18.87
CA ILE A 56 -29.98 12.00 -17.50
C ILE A 56 -30.89 10.77 -17.45
N ASN A 57 -31.63 10.50 -18.53
CA ASN A 57 -32.51 9.34 -18.65
C ASN A 57 -31.77 8.08 -19.15
N HIS A 58 -30.47 8.17 -19.42
CA HIS A 58 -29.69 7.02 -19.88
C HIS A 58 -29.60 5.97 -18.77
N PRO A 59 -29.79 4.67 -19.07
CA PRO A 59 -29.73 3.59 -18.06
C PRO A 59 -28.50 3.59 -17.16
N LEU A 60 -27.35 4.01 -17.69
CA LEU A 60 -26.08 4.06 -16.96
C LEU A 60 -25.85 5.35 -16.18
N TYR A 61 -26.68 6.40 -16.38
CA TYR A 61 -26.44 7.70 -15.77
C TYR A 61 -26.40 7.56 -14.25
N PHE A 62 -27.45 6.98 -13.67
CA PHE A 62 -27.53 6.73 -12.23
C PHE A 62 -26.36 5.88 -11.70
N LEU A 63 -25.96 4.83 -12.43
CA LEU A 63 -24.90 3.92 -11.99
C LEU A 63 -23.51 4.57 -11.94
N LEU A 64 -23.22 5.48 -12.88
CA LEU A 64 -21.92 6.15 -12.96
C LEU A 64 -21.88 7.46 -12.16
N HIS A 65 -23.02 8.13 -12.03
CA HIS A 65 -23.15 9.43 -11.38
C HIS A 65 -23.46 9.30 -9.88
N ASP A 66 -24.48 8.51 -9.51
CA ASP A 66 -25.08 8.53 -8.17
C ASP A 66 -24.66 7.32 -7.33
N ALA A 67 -25.01 6.10 -7.76
CA ALA A 67 -24.71 4.87 -7.04
C ALA A 67 -24.54 3.66 -7.98
N PRO A 68 -23.36 3.03 -8.04
CA PRO A 68 -23.10 1.91 -8.94
C PRO A 68 -23.69 0.60 -8.43
N ASN A 69 -24.03 0.52 -7.15
CA ASN A 69 -24.70 -0.60 -6.52
C ASN A 69 -25.36 -0.12 -5.20
N PRO A 70 -26.19 -0.95 -4.54
CA PRO A 70 -26.87 -0.57 -3.29
C PRO A 70 -25.97 -0.39 -2.06
N GLU A 71 -24.71 -0.81 -2.11
CA GLU A 71 -23.79 -0.85 -0.95
C GLU A 71 -22.90 0.40 -0.87
N MET A 72 -22.74 1.15 -1.96
CA MET A 72 -21.84 2.30 -2.02
C MET A 72 -22.32 3.39 -2.97
N THR A 73 -21.89 4.62 -2.72
CA THR A 73 -22.09 5.75 -3.65
C THR A 73 -21.08 5.70 -4.80
N SER A 74 -21.34 6.43 -5.88
CA SER A 74 -20.38 6.55 -6.98
C SER A 74 -19.07 7.23 -6.57
N PHE A 75 -19.10 8.06 -5.52
CA PHE A 75 -17.89 8.60 -4.90
C PHE A 75 -17.01 7.47 -4.36
N ILE A 76 -17.54 6.64 -3.45
CA ILE A 76 -16.80 5.54 -2.82
C ILE A 76 -16.30 4.54 -3.87
N PHE A 77 -17.11 4.28 -4.90
CA PHE A 77 -16.69 3.42 -6.01
C PHE A 77 -15.48 3.99 -6.76
N ARG A 78 -15.52 5.26 -7.18
CA ARG A 78 -14.39 5.90 -7.89
C ARG A 78 -13.15 5.96 -7.01
N GLU A 79 -13.32 6.29 -5.73
CA GLU A 79 -12.25 6.28 -4.72
C GLU A 79 -11.61 4.89 -4.63
N THR A 80 -12.43 3.84 -4.49
CA THR A 80 -11.98 2.44 -4.40
C THR A 80 -11.25 2.01 -5.67
N MET A 81 -11.79 2.32 -6.85
CA MET A 81 -11.16 1.99 -8.12
C MET A 81 -9.82 2.73 -8.29
N MET A 82 -9.72 3.98 -7.85
CA MET A 82 -8.46 4.72 -7.88
C MET A 82 -7.44 4.15 -6.89
N ASN A 83 -7.87 3.80 -5.67
CA ASN A 83 -7.03 3.09 -4.71
C ASN A 83 -6.48 1.78 -5.30
N HIS A 84 -7.33 1.03 -6.02
CA HIS A 84 -6.93 -0.19 -6.71
C HIS A 84 -5.83 0.07 -7.76
N LEU A 85 -5.98 1.12 -8.57
CA LEU A 85 -4.95 1.53 -9.53
C LEU A 85 -3.64 1.95 -8.85
N LEU A 86 -3.71 2.72 -7.76
CA LEU A 86 -2.51 3.27 -7.12
C LEU A 86 -1.71 2.23 -6.34
N LEU A 87 -2.37 1.19 -5.81
CA LEU A 87 -1.73 0.13 -5.03
C LEU A 87 -1.40 -1.11 -5.87
N TRP A 88 -2.27 -1.52 -6.80
CA TRP A 88 -2.07 -2.73 -7.61
C TRP A 88 -1.78 -2.43 -9.09
N GLY A 89 -1.93 -1.19 -9.54
CA GLY A 89 -1.79 -0.84 -10.96
C GLY A 89 -2.99 -1.26 -11.79
N ASN A 90 -4.01 -1.88 -11.20
CA ASN A 90 -5.17 -2.42 -11.91
C ASN A 90 -6.41 -2.27 -11.04
N ALA A 91 -7.51 -1.85 -11.66
CA ALA A 91 -8.81 -1.80 -11.00
C ALA A 91 -9.86 -2.56 -11.80
N TYR A 92 -10.63 -3.38 -11.10
CA TYR A 92 -11.61 -4.27 -11.69
C TYR A 92 -12.96 -4.03 -11.05
N ALA A 93 -14.01 -4.01 -11.86
CA ALA A 93 -15.38 -4.09 -11.36
C ALA A 93 -16.16 -5.14 -12.16
N GLN A 94 -16.89 -6.01 -11.47
CA GLN A 94 -17.82 -6.92 -12.10
C GLN A 94 -19.03 -6.13 -12.61
N ILE A 95 -19.41 -6.38 -13.87
CA ILE A 95 -20.60 -5.82 -14.50
C ILE A 95 -21.77 -6.78 -14.27
N ILE A 96 -22.78 -6.33 -13.54
CA ILE A 96 -23.99 -7.12 -13.29
C ILE A 96 -25.07 -6.69 -14.28
N ARG A 97 -25.70 -7.68 -14.92
CA ARG A 97 -26.79 -7.48 -15.88
C ARG A 97 -28.06 -8.22 -15.44
N ASN A 98 -29.20 -7.65 -15.76
CA ASN A 98 -30.49 -8.34 -15.61
C ASN A 98 -30.75 -9.30 -16.79
N GLY A 99 -31.86 -10.05 -16.73
CA GLY A 99 -32.24 -10.99 -17.80
C GLY A 99 -32.54 -10.35 -19.16
N GLN A 100 -32.61 -9.02 -19.25
CA GLN A 100 -32.75 -8.27 -20.50
C GLN A 100 -31.41 -7.71 -21.01
N GLY A 101 -30.28 -8.05 -20.35
CA GLY A 101 -28.94 -7.60 -20.72
C GLY A 101 -28.59 -6.17 -20.26
N LYS A 102 -29.51 -5.47 -19.59
CA LYS A 102 -29.27 -4.12 -19.04
C LYS A 102 -28.36 -4.20 -17.83
N ILE A 103 -27.33 -3.36 -17.79
CA ILE A 103 -26.41 -3.24 -16.65
C ILE A 103 -27.20 -2.66 -15.47
N THR A 104 -27.14 -3.36 -14.34
CA THR A 104 -27.84 -3.01 -13.09
C THR A 104 -26.88 -2.72 -11.95
N GLY A 105 -25.59 -3.03 -12.09
CA GLY A 105 -24.61 -2.64 -11.09
C GLY A 105 -23.16 -2.89 -11.48
N LEU A 106 -22.28 -2.21 -10.78
CA LEU A 106 -20.82 -2.37 -10.84
C LEU A 106 -20.32 -2.66 -9.42
N TYR A 107 -19.61 -3.77 -9.25
CA TYR A 107 -19.06 -4.18 -7.95
C TYR A 107 -17.54 -4.28 -8.05
N PRO A 108 -16.76 -3.50 -7.27
CA PRO A 108 -15.32 -3.63 -7.25
C PRO A 108 -14.88 -5.06 -6.95
N LEU A 109 -13.90 -5.55 -7.71
CA LEU A 109 -13.24 -6.82 -7.47
C LEU A 109 -11.83 -6.54 -6.98
N MET A 110 -11.40 -7.31 -5.98
CA MET A 110 -10.09 -7.17 -5.36
C MET A 110 -8.97 -7.55 -6.36
N PRO A 111 -8.02 -6.64 -6.68
CA PRO A 111 -6.99 -6.92 -7.68
C PRO A 111 -6.03 -8.06 -7.31
N ASP A 112 -5.73 -8.25 -6.01
CA ASP A 112 -4.91 -9.35 -5.49
C ASP A 112 -5.53 -10.74 -5.71
N ARG A 113 -6.83 -10.79 -6.02
CA ARG A 113 -7.58 -12.03 -6.30
C ARG A 113 -7.88 -12.24 -7.78
N MET A 114 -7.39 -11.35 -8.65
CA MET A 114 -7.64 -11.36 -10.08
C MET A 114 -6.42 -11.84 -10.86
N ASP A 115 -6.67 -12.70 -11.85
CA ASP A 115 -5.70 -13.05 -12.88
C ASP A 115 -6.30 -12.84 -14.27
N VAL A 116 -5.54 -12.22 -15.18
CA VAL A 116 -5.98 -11.86 -16.52
C VAL A 116 -5.15 -12.64 -17.52
N ASN A 117 -5.82 -13.37 -18.41
CA ASN A 117 -5.16 -14.22 -19.39
C ASN A 117 -5.82 -14.08 -20.76
N ARG A 118 -5.13 -14.56 -21.79
CA ARG A 118 -5.66 -14.69 -23.14
C ARG A 118 -5.82 -16.17 -23.48
N ALA A 119 -7.00 -16.54 -23.96
CA ALA A 119 -7.24 -17.87 -24.49
C ALA A 119 -6.52 -18.06 -25.84
N ALA A 120 -6.44 -19.31 -26.32
CA ALA A 120 -5.77 -19.63 -27.59
C ALA A 120 -6.38 -18.92 -28.82
N ASN A 121 -7.67 -18.53 -28.74
CA ASN A 121 -8.37 -17.75 -29.76
C ASN A 121 -8.13 -16.22 -29.64
N GLY A 122 -7.34 -15.77 -28.66
CA GLY A 122 -7.01 -14.37 -28.41
C GLY A 122 -7.98 -13.62 -27.49
N GLU A 123 -9.09 -14.24 -27.09
CA GLU A 123 -10.07 -13.63 -26.18
C GLU A 123 -9.49 -13.48 -24.77
N ILE A 124 -9.70 -12.30 -24.17
CA ILE A 124 -9.29 -12.02 -22.79
C ILE A 124 -10.34 -12.59 -21.85
N TYR A 125 -9.88 -13.30 -20.81
CA TYR A 125 -10.71 -13.76 -19.72
C TYR A 125 -10.03 -13.48 -18.38
N TYR A 126 -10.87 -13.42 -17.34
CA TYR A 126 -10.51 -13.04 -15.99
C TYR A 126 -10.80 -14.21 -15.06
N THR A 127 -9.81 -14.68 -14.32
CA THR A 127 -10.00 -15.68 -13.27
C THR A 127 -10.00 -14.97 -11.93
N TYR A 128 -11.18 -14.93 -11.29
CA TYR A 128 -11.34 -14.33 -9.97
C TYR A 128 -11.45 -15.41 -8.88
N THR A 129 -10.62 -15.30 -7.84
CA THR A 129 -10.66 -16.21 -6.70
C THR A 129 -11.60 -15.65 -5.63
N ARG A 130 -12.77 -16.29 -5.44
CA ARG A 130 -13.72 -15.95 -4.37
C ARG A 130 -13.28 -16.60 -3.06
N ASN A 131 -13.23 -15.82 -1.99
CA ASN A 131 -12.98 -16.32 -0.64
C ASN A 131 -14.30 -16.56 0.11
N TYR A 132 -14.20 -17.34 1.19
CA TYR A 132 -15.34 -17.78 2.00
C TYR A 132 -16.24 -16.61 2.47
N ASP A 133 -15.61 -15.50 2.85
CA ASP A 133 -16.26 -14.31 3.40
C ASP A 133 -17.10 -13.54 2.37
N ASP A 134 -16.87 -13.76 1.08
CA ASP A 134 -17.61 -13.04 0.04
C ASP A 134 -19.05 -13.60 -0.12
N TYR A 135 -19.38 -14.83 0.32
CA TYR A 135 -20.70 -15.45 0.01
C TYR A 135 -21.19 -16.65 0.86
N GLN A 136 -20.76 -16.84 2.12
CA GLN A 136 -21.14 -18.03 2.92
C GLN A 136 -20.95 -19.38 2.16
N ALA A 137 -19.95 -19.44 1.28
CA ALA A 137 -19.70 -20.61 0.45
C ALA A 137 -18.95 -21.67 1.26
N LYS A 138 -19.66 -22.67 1.77
CA LYS A 138 -19.12 -23.85 2.51
C LYS A 138 -17.70 -24.27 2.06
N ASN A 139 -16.70 -23.91 2.86
CA ASN A 139 -15.35 -24.51 2.99
C ASN A 139 -14.39 -24.59 1.79
N LYS A 140 -14.61 -23.93 0.64
CA LYS A 140 -13.58 -23.87 -0.43
C LYS A 140 -13.55 -22.54 -1.16
N SER A 141 -12.35 -21.99 -1.36
CA SER A 141 -12.14 -20.93 -2.34
C SER A 141 -12.55 -21.44 -3.71
N LYS A 142 -13.37 -20.66 -4.43
CA LYS A 142 -13.88 -21.02 -5.76
C LYS A 142 -13.35 -20.02 -6.76
N GLN A 143 -12.65 -20.51 -7.78
CA GLN A 143 -12.30 -19.70 -8.93
C GLN A 143 -13.51 -19.59 -9.87
N VAL A 144 -13.74 -18.38 -10.36
CA VAL A 144 -14.77 -18.08 -11.37
C VAL A 144 -14.08 -17.44 -12.54
N ILE A 145 -14.41 -17.90 -13.75
CA ILE A 145 -13.98 -17.28 -14.99
C ILE A 145 -15.04 -16.27 -15.38
N LEU A 146 -14.61 -15.03 -15.66
CA LEU A 146 -15.42 -13.94 -16.17
C LEU A 146 -14.89 -13.55 -17.56
N LEU A 147 -15.80 -13.27 -18.47
CA LEU A 147 -15.49 -12.83 -19.83
C LEU A 147 -15.20 -11.32 -19.87
N SER A 148 -14.63 -10.87 -20.99
CA SER A 148 -14.25 -9.47 -21.16
C SER A 148 -15.41 -8.46 -21.07
N ASP A 149 -16.64 -8.88 -21.38
CA ASP A 149 -17.85 -8.06 -21.30
C ASP A 149 -18.54 -8.10 -19.93
N GLU A 150 -18.01 -8.93 -19.00
CA GLU A 150 -18.45 -9.07 -17.62
C GLU A 150 -17.57 -8.30 -16.63
N VAL A 151 -16.43 -7.76 -17.07
CA VAL A 151 -15.46 -7.05 -16.23
C VAL A 151 -15.11 -5.70 -16.82
N LEU A 152 -15.39 -4.63 -16.07
CA LEU A 152 -14.77 -3.33 -16.30
C LEU A 152 -13.34 -3.38 -15.74
N HIS A 153 -12.35 -3.50 -16.61
CA HIS A 153 -10.94 -3.45 -16.25
C HIS A 153 -10.33 -2.11 -16.66
N ILE A 154 -9.77 -1.41 -15.68
CA ILE A 154 -8.93 -0.24 -15.89
C ILE A 154 -7.49 -0.66 -15.56
N ALA A 155 -6.66 -0.76 -16.60
CA ALA A 155 -5.24 -1.05 -16.45
C ALA A 155 -4.44 0.26 -16.33
N GLY A 156 -3.54 0.32 -15.36
CA GLY A 156 -2.55 1.38 -15.23
C GLY A 156 -1.41 1.25 -16.24
N LEU A 157 -0.29 1.92 -15.98
CA LEU A 157 0.90 1.86 -16.82
C LEU A 157 1.48 0.43 -16.83
N GLY A 158 1.59 -0.18 -18.02
CA GLY A 158 2.20 -1.49 -18.24
C GLY A 158 2.82 -1.60 -19.63
N PHE A 159 3.62 -2.64 -19.89
CA PHE A 159 4.30 -2.83 -21.19
C PHE A 159 3.48 -3.59 -22.24
N ASP A 160 2.52 -4.41 -21.82
CA ASP A 160 1.72 -5.26 -22.72
C ASP A 160 0.31 -4.73 -23.02
N GLY A 161 -0.07 -3.64 -22.36
CA GLY A 161 -1.41 -3.04 -22.43
C GLY A 161 -2.53 -3.94 -21.89
N LEU A 162 -2.20 -5.09 -21.31
CA LEU A 162 -3.16 -6.01 -20.70
C LEU A 162 -3.29 -5.71 -19.21
N ILE A 163 -2.16 -5.49 -18.53
CA ILE A 163 -2.09 -5.32 -17.08
C ILE A 163 -1.14 -4.16 -16.73
N GLY A 164 -1.53 -3.36 -15.74
CA GLY A 164 -0.67 -2.32 -15.18
C GLY A 164 0.30 -2.87 -14.14
N TYR A 165 1.45 -2.21 -14.00
CA TYR A 165 2.37 -2.44 -12.89
C TYR A 165 1.88 -1.76 -11.62
N SER A 166 1.95 -2.48 -10.50
CA SER A 166 1.72 -1.89 -9.19
C SER A 166 2.76 -0.80 -8.90
N PRO A 167 2.34 0.47 -8.70
CA PRO A 167 3.28 1.56 -8.41
C PRO A 167 4.11 1.30 -7.16
N ILE A 168 3.50 0.78 -6.10
CA ILE A 168 4.19 0.46 -4.84
C ILE A 168 5.11 -0.76 -4.98
N ALA A 169 4.81 -1.73 -5.85
CA ALA A 169 5.73 -2.84 -6.14
C ALA A 169 6.96 -2.35 -6.91
N MET A 170 6.76 -1.47 -7.90
CA MET A 170 7.85 -0.84 -8.65
C MET A 170 8.73 0.04 -7.74
N ALA A 171 8.13 0.65 -6.73
CA ALA A 171 8.78 1.53 -5.77
C ALA A 171 9.22 0.86 -4.46
N LYS A 172 9.17 -0.48 -4.36
CA LYS A 172 9.34 -1.19 -3.09
C LYS A 172 10.65 -0.86 -2.36
N ASN A 173 11.71 -0.52 -3.08
CA ASN A 173 12.98 -0.17 -2.46
C ASN A 173 12.95 1.21 -1.78
N ALA A 174 12.33 2.21 -2.42
CA ALA A 174 12.15 3.54 -1.83
C ALA A 174 11.21 3.49 -0.62
N ILE A 175 10.06 2.82 -0.76
CA ILE A 175 9.10 2.62 0.33
C ILE A 175 9.75 1.83 1.48
N GLY A 176 10.46 0.74 1.16
CA GLY A 176 11.14 -0.08 2.15
C GLY A 176 12.26 0.67 2.88
N LEU A 177 13.00 1.53 2.19
CA LEU A 177 13.99 2.42 2.81
C LEU A 177 13.32 3.43 3.76
N SER A 178 12.17 3.99 3.36
CA SER A 178 11.39 4.89 4.21
C SER A 178 10.89 4.19 5.48
N MET A 179 10.33 2.99 5.35
CA MET A 179 9.91 2.17 6.49
C MET A 179 11.09 1.81 7.41
N ALA A 180 12.26 1.47 6.84
CA ALA A 180 13.44 1.14 7.63
C ALA A 180 13.96 2.35 8.41
N ALA A 181 13.97 3.54 7.78
CA ALA A 181 14.35 4.78 8.44
C ALA A 181 13.39 5.14 9.58
N GLU A 182 12.07 4.99 9.37
CA GLU A 182 11.06 5.17 10.40
C GLU A 182 11.26 4.20 11.58
N GLN A 183 11.51 2.91 11.30
CA GLN A 183 11.79 1.92 12.33
C GLN A 183 13.07 2.22 13.11
N TYR A 184 14.14 2.66 12.42
CA TYR A 184 15.38 3.09 13.06
C TYR A 184 15.13 4.27 13.99
N GLY A 185 14.47 5.33 13.50
CA GLY A 185 14.14 6.51 14.30
C GLY A 185 13.27 6.15 15.51
N ALA A 186 12.21 5.36 15.32
CA ALA A 186 11.35 4.92 16.40
C ALA A 186 12.11 4.12 17.47
N THR A 187 13.01 3.21 17.05
CA THR A 187 13.84 2.43 17.97
C THR A 187 14.85 3.30 18.71
N PHE A 188 15.44 4.28 18.02
CA PHE A 188 16.38 5.23 18.59
C PHE A 188 15.72 6.06 19.70
N PHE A 189 14.55 6.65 19.43
CA PHE A 189 13.81 7.44 20.43
C PHE A 189 13.22 6.57 21.55
N LYS A 190 12.79 5.35 21.24
CA LYS A 190 12.32 4.39 22.25
C LYS A 190 13.40 4.05 23.29
N ASN A 191 14.67 4.12 22.90
CA ASN A 191 15.81 3.86 23.78
C ASN A 191 16.42 5.15 24.34
N ASP A 192 15.61 6.20 24.54
CA ASP A 192 16.02 7.50 25.09
C ASP A 192 17.20 8.14 24.33
N ALA A 193 17.26 7.94 23.02
CA ALA A 193 18.37 8.39 22.17
C ALA A 193 19.76 7.92 22.66
N THR A 194 19.80 6.88 23.50
CA THR A 194 21.03 6.36 24.10
C THR A 194 21.58 5.26 23.19
N PRO A 195 22.75 5.48 22.56
CA PRO A 195 23.38 4.44 21.77
C PRO A 195 23.81 3.27 22.66
N GLY A 196 23.87 2.08 22.06
CA GLY A 196 24.39 0.90 22.73
C GLY A 196 25.83 1.09 23.20
N GLY A 197 26.34 0.15 23.98
CA GLY A 197 27.73 0.18 24.44
C GLY A 197 28.34 -1.20 24.54
N VAL A 198 29.65 -1.22 24.68
CA VAL A 198 30.45 -2.42 24.86
C VAL A 198 30.93 -2.45 26.31
N LEU A 199 30.69 -3.58 26.98
CA LEU A 199 31.32 -3.87 28.26
C LEU A 199 32.67 -4.53 28.00
N GLU A 200 33.73 -3.84 28.38
CA GLU A 200 35.10 -4.33 28.31
C GLU A 200 35.57 -4.80 29.69
N HIS A 201 36.23 -5.95 29.73
CA HIS A 201 36.86 -6.47 30.92
C HIS A 201 38.29 -6.91 30.57
N PRO A 202 39.32 -6.52 31.35
CA PRO A 202 40.72 -6.74 31.00
C PRO A 202 41.14 -8.22 30.99
N ASN A 203 40.36 -9.09 31.65
CA ASN A 203 40.60 -10.53 31.71
C ASN A 203 39.47 -11.34 31.04
N VAL A 204 39.68 -12.65 30.86
CA VAL A 204 38.69 -13.56 30.29
C VAL A 204 37.40 -13.56 31.11
N VAL A 205 36.29 -13.21 30.44
CA VAL A 205 34.94 -13.30 31.02
C VAL A 205 34.51 -14.77 31.05
N LYS A 206 34.40 -15.34 32.25
CA LYS A 206 34.08 -16.76 32.44
C LYS A 206 32.64 -17.13 32.07
N ASP A 207 31.70 -16.19 32.19
CA ASP A 207 30.28 -16.39 31.89
C ASP A 207 29.66 -15.13 31.26
N PRO A 208 29.87 -14.92 29.94
CA PRO A 208 29.41 -13.72 29.25
C PRO A 208 27.88 -13.65 29.14
N GLU A 209 27.18 -14.78 29.09
CA GLU A 209 25.71 -14.79 28.98
C GLU A 209 25.04 -14.37 30.29
N ARG A 210 25.57 -14.80 31.44
CA ARG A 210 25.08 -14.32 32.73
C ARG A 210 25.33 -12.83 32.91
N LEU A 211 26.50 -12.34 32.51
CA LEU A 211 26.83 -10.92 32.58
C LEU A 211 25.88 -10.07 31.73
N ARG A 212 25.63 -10.50 30.48
CA ARG A 212 24.68 -9.85 29.57
C ARG A 212 23.26 -9.82 30.15
N LYS A 213 22.80 -10.91 30.75
CA LYS A 213 21.47 -10.98 31.40
C LYS A 213 21.39 -10.08 32.64
N SER A 214 22.44 -10.07 33.47
CA SER A 214 22.52 -9.19 34.64
C SER A 214 22.42 -7.72 34.22
N TRP A 215 23.24 -7.32 33.23
CA TRP A 215 23.20 -5.97 32.64
C TRP A 215 21.81 -5.63 32.09
N GLN A 216 21.21 -6.50 31.26
CA GLN A 216 19.88 -6.27 30.72
C GLN A 216 18.81 -6.16 31.80
N SER A 217 18.90 -6.93 32.89
CA SER A 217 17.93 -6.85 33.99
C SER A 217 18.00 -5.53 34.79
N GLN A 218 19.17 -4.92 34.85
CA GLN A 218 19.39 -3.65 35.57
C GLN A 218 19.19 -2.41 34.68
N PHE A 219 19.40 -2.52 33.37
CA PHE A 219 19.45 -1.38 32.43
C PHE A 219 18.52 -1.54 31.22
N SER A 220 17.39 -2.22 31.36
CA SER A 220 16.34 -2.25 30.32
C SER A 220 14.98 -1.79 30.84
N GLY A 221 14.14 -1.27 29.94
CA GLY A 221 12.79 -0.82 30.27
C GLY A 221 12.80 0.42 31.18
N SER A 222 12.01 0.42 32.25
CA SER A 222 11.86 1.57 33.16
C SER A 222 13.13 1.94 33.94
N ASN A 223 14.14 1.07 33.96
CA ASN A 223 15.39 1.25 34.70
C ASN A 223 16.53 1.82 33.84
N ASN A 224 16.25 2.25 32.61
CA ASN A 224 17.26 2.75 31.65
C ASN A 224 18.08 3.96 32.15
N HIS A 225 17.58 4.67 33.16
CA HIS A 225 18.21 5.85 33.79
C HIS A 225 18.84 5.55 35.16
N SER A 226 18.99 4.27 35.53
CA SER A 226 19.55 3.87 36.82
C SER A 226 21.07 4.03 36.84
N ILE A 227 21.64 4.36 38.00
CA ILE A 227 23.09 4.46 38.17
C ILE A 227 23.71 3.08 37.94
N ALA A 228 24.59 2.97 36.95
CA ALA A 228 25.26 1.71 36.65
C ALA A 228 26.42 1.45 37.60
N VAL A 229 26.38 0.29 38.29
CA VAL A 229 27.50 -0.21 39.09
C VAL A 229 28.10 -1.40 38.34
N LEU A 230 29.35 -1.24 37.92
CA LEU A 230 30.11 -2.27 37.21
C LEU A 230 30.88 -3.13 38.20
N GLU A 231 31.05 -4.43 37.88
CA GLU A 231 31.93 -5.32 38.63
C GLU A 231 33.40 -4.86 38.49
N GLU A 232 34.25 -5.28 39.43
CA GLU A 232 35.65 -4.85 39.51
C GLU A 232 36.39 -5.07 38.17
N GLY A 233 36.98 -4.00 37.64
CA GLY A 233 37.75 -4.03 36.39
C GLY A 233 36.93 -3.88 35.11
N MET A 234 35.59 -3.84 35.17
CA MET A 234 34.76 -3.59 33.98
C MET A 234 34.68 -2.12 33.62
N THR A 235 34.72 -1.83 32.32
CA THR A 235 34.52 -0.49 31.75
C THR A 235 33.41 -0.52 30.71
N PHE A 236 32.48 0.43 30.78
CA PHE A 236 31.45 0.61 29.75
C PHE A 236 31.90 1.66 28.74
N HIS A 237 32.06 1.24 27.49
CA HIS A 237 32.29 2.13 26.36
C HIS A 237 30.96 2.39 25.67
N GLN A 238 30.40 3.59 25.90
CA GLN A 238 29.26 4.05 25.11
C GLN A 238 29.71 4.18 23.66
N LEU A 239 29.03 3.48 22.74
CA LEU A 239 29.25 3.75 21.32
C LEU A 239 28.69 5.14 21.05
N SER A 240 29.46 6.04 20.47
CA SER A 240 28.91 7.33 20.05
C SER A 240 27.89 7.09 18.94
N ILE A 241 26.81 7.87 18.90
CA ILE A 241 26.07 7.99 17.65
C ILE A 241 27.01 8.67 16.65
N PRO A 242 27.20 8.12 15.43
CA PRO A 242 27.96 8.81 14.41
C PRO A 242 27.35 10.20 14.11
N PRO A 243 28.13 11.19 13.64
CA PRO A 243 27.67 12.57 13.38
C PRO A 243 26.52 12.75 12.34
N ASP A 244 25.98 11.67 11.79
CA ASP A 244 24.95 11.57 10.74
C ASP A 244 23.53 11.95 11.23
N GLN A 245 23.30 12.21 12.52
CA GLN A 245 21.94 12.51 13.01
C GLN A 245 21.27 13.73 12.37
N ALA A 246 22.05 14.72 11.90
CA ALA A 246 21.51 15.83 11.10
C ALA A 246 21.06 15.37 9.69
N GLN A 247 21.76 14.40 9.09
CA GLN A 247 21.42 13.79 7.80
C GLN A 247 20.22 12.83 7.88
N PHE A 248 19.87 12.31 9.06
CA PHE A 248 18.67 11.49 9.23
C PHE A 248 17.38 12.28 8.89
N LEU A 249 17.27 13.54 9.31
CA LEU A 249 16.13 14.39 8.97
C LEU A 249 16.06 14.70 7.47
N ASP A 250 17.21 14.97 6.86
CA ASP A 250 17.28 15.22 5.41
C ASP A 250 16.95 13.96 4.60
N THR A 251 17.36 12.78 5.09
CA THR A 251 16.99 11.48 4.52
C THR A 251 15.47 11.29 4.56
N ARG A 252 14.82 11.65 5.67
CA ARG A 252 13.34 11.57 5.78
C ARG A 252 12.62 12.52 4.83
N LYS A 253 13.12 13.74 4.65
CA LYS A 253 12.55 14.69 3.66
C LYS A 253 12.71 14.16 2.24
N PHE A 254 13.89 13.66 1.89
CA PHE A 254 14.13 13.11 0.56
C PHE A 254 13.25 11.89 0.25
N GLN A 255 12.97 11.04 1.25
CA GLN A 255 12.07 9.90 1.11
C GLN A 255 10.63 10.32 0.79
N LEU A 256 10.14 11.41 1.39
CA LEU A 256 8.82 11.96 1.05
C LEU A 256 8.76 12.35 -0.43
N ASP A 257 9.76 13.08 -0.91
CA ASP A 257 9.85 13.50 -2.32
C ASP A 257 9.95 12.31 -3.29
N GLU A 258 10.71 11.27 -2.91
CA GLU A 258 10.87 10.06 -3.71
C GLU A 258 9.53 9.31 -3.84
N ILE A 259 8.79 9.15 -2.73
CA ILE A 259 7.46 8.51 -2.72
C ILE A 259 6.46 9.36 -3.53
N ALA A 260 6.42 10.68 -3.30
CA ALA A 260 5.51 11.59 -3.98
C ALA A 260 5.71 11.59 -5.51
N ARG A 261 6.96 11.46 -5.97
CA ARG A 261 7.30 11.36 -7.39
C ARG A 261 6.65 10.17 -8.09
N ILE A 262 6.54 9.03 -7.42
CA ILE A 262 5.92 7.81 -8.00
C ILE A 262 4.45 8.05 -8.29
N PHE A 263 3.76 8.75 -7.39
CA PHE A 263 2.35 9.11 -7.54
C PHE A 263 2.13 10.39 -8.34
N ARG A 264 3.21 11.08 -8.74
CA ARG A 264 3.18 12.38 -9.42
C ARG A 264 2.42 13.45 -8.62
N VAL A 265 2.48 13.36 -7.30
CA VAL A 265 1.88 14.32 -6.39
C VAL A 265 2.95 15.36 -6.01
N PRO A 266 2.70 16.66 -6.15
CA PRO A 266 3.61 17.69 -5.65
C PRO A 266 3.81 17.54 -4.12
N PRO A 267 5.04 17.58 -3.59
CA PRO A 267 5.31 17.35 -2.16
C PRO A 267 4.48 18.24 -1.22
N HIS A 268 4.30 19.52 -1.57
CA HIS A 268 3.51 20.47 -0.79
C HIS A 268 2.03 20.09 -0.59
N MET A 269 1.49 19.13 -1.35
CA MET A 269 0.14 18.60 -1.15
C MET A 269 0.07 17.50 -0.07
N VAL A 270 1.22 16.94 0.32
CA VAL A 270 1.34 15.76 1.20
C VAL A 270 2.28 15.97 2.39
N GLY A 271 3.01 17.09 2.46
CA GLY A 271 3.88 17.48 3.57
C GLY A 271 4.91 18.52 3.18
#